data_AF-A0A9R1W8A7-F1
#
_entry.id   AF-A0A9R1W8A7-F1
#
_cell.length_a   1.000
_cell.length_b   1.000
_cell.length_c   1.000
_cell.angle_alpha   90.00
_cell.angle_beta   90.00
_cell.angle_gamma   90.00
#
_symmetry.space_group_name_H-M   'P 1'
#
loop_
_entity.id
_entity.type
_entity.pdbx_description
1 polymer ?
#
loop_
_entity_poly.entity_id
_entity_poly.type
_entity_poly.pdbx_seq_one_letter_code
_entity_poly.pdbx_strand_id
1 'polypeptide(L)'
;MIDDDEAETDKKVDSKKKGWFSSMFQSIAGKENLEKADLEPALKALKDRLMTKNVKLMSYKSTLLGHRLKRLLRNLRVCSNQPGGEKACFFYINSAGELVNSVLFCNFGYFMATMKDALVRILTPRRSVDILRNVHVSKEQRKPYVVVFVGVNRVGKSINLAKVAYWLQQHDINVMMAACDTFRSGAVEQLHTHARMLQVCN
;
A
#
# COMPACT_ATOMS: atom_id res chain seq x y z
N MET A 1 36.37 47.61 20.78
CA MET A 1 35.73 46.55 21.56
C MET A 1 34.93 45.74 20.56
N ILE A 2 35.53 44.62 20.18
CA ILE A 2 35.04 43.43 19.46
C ILE A 2 33.78 43.64 18.58
N ASP A 3 34.03 43.71 17.28
CA ASP A 3 33.08 43.39 16.22
C ASP A 3 33.03 41.86 16.09
N ASP A 4 31.89 41.24 16.42
CA ASP A 4 31.65 39.81 16.24
C ASP A 4 30.82 39.57 14.96
N ASP A 5 31.54 39.25 13.88
CA ASP A 5 31.04 38.61 12.68
C ASP A 5 30.68 37.15 12.99
N GLU A 6 29.38 36.82 13.14
CA GLU A 6 28.92 35.43 13.13
C GLU A 6 28.32 35.05 11.77
N ALA A 7 29.07 34.17 11.10
CA ALA A 7 28.79 33.57 9.81
C ALA A 7 27.48 32.76 9.79
N GLU A 8 26.73 32.91 8.70
CA GLU A 8 25.64 32.02 8.29
C GLU A 8 26.14 30.57 8.19
N THR A 9 25.60 29.70 9.05
CA THR A 9 25.72 28.25 8.90
C THR A 9 24.45 27.70 8.24
N ASP A 10 24.61 27.34 6.96
CA ASP A 10 23.64 26.67 6.10
C ASP A 10 23.20 25.32 6.70
N LYS A 11 22.03 25.31 7.34
CA LYS A 11 21.40 24.08 7.85
C LYS A 11 20.71 23.34 6.70
N LYS A 12 21.45 22.38 6.12
CA LYS A 12 20.92 21.29 5.28
C LYS A 12 19.60 20.74 5.83
N VAL A 13 18.52 20.98 5.10
CA VAL A 13 17.21 20.37 5.36
C VAL A 13 17.28 18.88 5.05
N ASP A 14 16.99 18.12 6.09
CA ASP A 14 16.92 16.69 6.23
C ASP A 14 16.28 15.96 5.03
N SER A 15 16.97 14.93 4.57
CA SER A 15 16.48 13.93 3.62
C SER A 15 15.25 13.21 4.18
N LYS A 16 14.05 13.76 3.93
CA LYS A 16 12.77 13.11 4.27
C LYS A 16 12.65 11.80 3.49
N LYS A 17 12.83 10.69 4.20
CA LYS A 17 12.46 9.32 3.82
C LYS A 17 11.09 9.33 3.15
N LYS A 18 11.05 9.25 1.81
CA LYS A 18 9.83 9.11 1.01
C LYS A 18 9.16 7.81 1.43
N GLY A 19 8.14 7.92 2.27
CA GLY A 19 7.39 6.79 2.79
C GLY A 19 6.75 6.00 1.66
N TRP A 20 6.84 4.68 1.77
CA TRP A 20 6.26 3.65 0.91
C TRP A 20 4.84 3.94 0.38
N PHE A 21 4.03 4.67 1.15
CA PHE A 21 2.68 5.08 0.76
C PHE A 21 2.66 6.09 -0.40
N SER A 22 3.67 6.95 -0.52
CA SER A 22 3.71 7.99 -1.56
C SER A 22 3.86 7.41 -2.97
N SER A 23 4.61 6.33 -3.13
CA SER A 23 4.88 5.73 -4.45
C SER A 23 3.73 4.83 -4.92
N MET A 24 3.07 4.13 -4.00
CA MET A 24 1.85 3.36 -4.31
C MET A 24 0.68 4.27 -4.69
N PHE A 25 0.51 5.41 -4.00
CA PHE A 25 -0.55 6.37 -4.33
C PHE A 25 -0.34 7.04 -5.69
N GLN A 26 0.90 7.30 -6.10
CA GLN A 26 1.21 7.83 -7.43
C GLN A 26 0.82 6.87 -8.56
N SER A 27 0.86 5.56 -8.33
CA SER A 27 0.46 4.56 -9.32
C SER A 27 -1.06 4.37 -9.41
N ILE A 28 -1.83 4.80 -8.41
CA ILE A 28 -3.28 4.56 -8.32
C ILE A 28 -4.09 5.81 -8.67
N ALA A 29 -3.51 7.01 -8.60
CA ALA A 29 -4.20 8.28 -8.77
C ALA A 29 -4.56 8.65 -10.23
N GLY A 30 -4.57 7.71 -11.18
CA GLY A 30 -4.71 8.02 -12.61
C GLY A 30 -5.49 7.03 -13.47
N LYS A 31 -6.18 6.02 -12.91
CA LYS A 31 -6.99 5.07 -13.69
C LYS A 31 -8.43 5.02 -13.21
N GLU A 32 -9.36 5.20 -14.15
CA GLU A 32 -10.79 5.33 -13.92
C GLU A 32 -11.46 4.02 -13.44
N ASN A 33 -10.78 2.88 -13.58
CA ASN A 33 -11.13 1.62 -12.93
C ASN A 33 -9.86 0.83 -12.57
N LEU A 34 -9.79 0.32 -11.34
CA LEU A 34 -8.69 -0.53 -10.87
C LEU A 34 -8.85 -1.93 -11.48
N GLU A 35 -8.01 -2.28 -12.46
CA GLU A 35 -7.97 -3.64 -12.99
C GLU A 35 -7.10 -4.57 -12.13
N LYS A 36 -7.32 -5.89 -12.23
CA LYS A 36 -6.50 -6.90 -11.55
C LYS A 36 -4.99 -6.69 -11.79
N ALA A 37 -4.61 -6.19 -12.97
CA ALA A 37 -3.24 -5.89 -13.35
C ALA A 37 -2.60 -4.75 -12.53
N ASP A 38 -3.38 -3.76 -12.08
CA ASP A 38 -2.87 -2.62 -11.30
C ASP A 38 -2.61 -3.00 -9.84
N LEU A 39 -3.31 -4.03 -9.34
CA LEU A 39 -3.11 -4.55 -7.99
C LEU A 39 -1.95 -5.55 -7.90
N GLU A 40 -1.54 -6.16 -9.02
CA GLU A 40 -0.44 -7.13 -9.05
C GLU A 40 0.86 -6.63 -8.42
N PRO A 41 1.39 -5.42 -8.72
CA PRO A 41 2.65 -4.97 -8.12
C PRO A 41 2.54 -4.76 -6.61
N ALA A 42 1.42 -4.26 -6.11
CA ALA A 42 1.19 -4.07 -4.68
C ALA A 42 1.02 -5.41 -3.96
N LEU A 43 0.30 -6.34 -4.57
CA LEU A 43 0.07 -7.68 -4.04
C LEU A 43 1.35 -8.52 -4.08
N LYS A 44 2.17 -8.38 -5.11
CA LYS A 44 3.50 -8.98 -5.23
C LYS A 44 4.45 -8.45 -4.17
N ALA A 45 4.49 -7.13 -3.96
CA ALA A 45 5.30 -6.53 -2.91
C ALA A 45 4.86 -6.99 -1.49
N LEU A 46 3.56 -7.13 -1.26
CA LEU A 46 3.02 -7.69 -0.01
C LEU A 46 3.38 -9.17 0.13
N LYS A 47 3.22 -9.96 -0.94
CA LYS A 47 3.62 -11.37 -1.02
C LYS A 47 5.10 -11.53 -0.70
N ASP A 48 5.97 -10.74 -1.30
CA ASP A 48 7.42 -10.83 -1.12
C ASP A 48 7.83 -10.48 0.31
N ARG A 49 7.14 -9.52 0.95
CA ARG A 49 7.36 -9.21 2.38
C ARG A 49 6.87 -10.31 3.30
N LEU A 50 5.69 -10.87 3.06
CA LEU A 50 5.15 -11.98 3.83
C LEU A 50 6.01 -13.23 3.64
N MET A 51 6.48 -13.49 2.43
CA MET A 51 7.44 -14.55 2.13
C MET A 51 8.77 -14.31 2.81
N THR A 52 9.32 -13.10 2.79
CA THR A 52 10.58 -12.82 3.48
C THR A 52 10.45 -12.99 4.99
N LYS A 53 9.34 -12.55 5.60
CA LYS A 53 9.09 -12.73 7.02
C LYS A 53 8.84 -14.20 7.37
N ASN A 54 8.04 -14.91 6.57
CA ASN A 54 7.76 -16.32 6.79
C ASN A 54 9.01 -17.18 6.53
N VAL A 55 9.73 -17.01 5.43
CA VAL A 55 10.99 -17.69 5.15
C VAL A 55 12.03 -17.44 6.25
N LYS A 56 12.18 -16.20 6.75
CA LYS A 56 13.06 -15.92 7.90
C LYS A 56 12.60 -16.64 9.16
N LEU A 57 11.31 -16.59 9.46
CA LEU A 57 10.71 -17.24 10.63
C LEU A 57 10.79 -18.78 10.54
N MET A 58 10.77 -19.32 9.33
CA MET A 58 10.79 -20.75 9.04
C MET A 58 12.21 -21.29 8.95
N SER A 59 13.14 -20.54 8.39
CA SER A 59 14.57 -20.79 8.51
C SER A 59 15.01 -20.74 9.98
N TYR A 60 14.55 -19.74 10.74
CA TYR A 60 14.80 -19.67 12.19
C TYR A 60 14.20 -20.87 12.93
N LYS A 61 12.93 -21.24 12.65
CA LYS A 61 12.29 -22.41 13.26
C LYS A 61 12.95 -23.73 12.84
N SER A 62 13.38 -23.88 11.60
CA SER A 62 14.06 -25.10 11.12
C SER A 62 15.44 -25.25 11.74
N THR A 63 16.23 -24.17 11.81
CA THR A 63 17.52 -24.16 12.53
C THR A 63 17.33 -24.40 14.02
N LEU A 64 16.31 -23.81 14.65
CA LEU A 64 15.97 -24.04 16.05
C LEU A 64 15.49 -25.47 16.32
N LEU A 65 14.67 -26.04 15.42
CA LEU A 65 14.18 -27.41 15.50
C LEU A 65 15.35 -28.38 15.31
N GLY A 66 16.25 -28.12 14.35
CA GLY A 66 17.49 -28.86 14.18
C GLY A 66 18.40 -28.80 15.40
N HIS A 67 18.55 -27.63 16.03
CA HIS A 67 19.29 -27.48 17.29
C HIS A 67 18.63 -28.22 18.46
N ARG A 68 17.30 -28.15 18.58
CA ARG A 68 16.53 -28.86 19.62
C ARG A 68 16.56 -30.37 19.40
N LEU A 69 16.49 -30.83 18.16
CA LEU A 69 16.53 -32.24 17.79
C LEU A 69 17.94 -32.82 17.98
N LYS A 70 19.00 -32.10 17.60
CA LYS A 70 20.40 -32.45 17.94
C LYS A 70 20.68 -32.42 19.45
N ARG A 71 19.92 -31.63 20.23
CA ARG A 71 20.00 -31.63 21.70
C ARG A 71 19.26 -32.82 22.30
N LEU A 72 18.07 -33.13 21.79
CA LEU A 72 17.31 -34.33 22.18
C LEU A 72 18.05 -35.62 21.81
N LEU A 73 18.67 -35.70 20.63
CA LEU A 73 19.48 -36.84 20.18
C LEU A 73 20.80 -37.00 20.94
N ARG A 74 21.31 -35.93 21.57
CA ARG A 74 22.46 -36.03 22.50
C ARG A 74 22.03 -36.48 23.89
N ASN A 75 20.81 -36.11 24.31
CA ASN A 75 20.28 -36.43 25.63
C ASN A 75 19.64 -37.83 25.69
N LEU A 76 18.93 -38.24 24.63
CA LEU A 76 18.65 -39.64 24.35
C LEU A 76 19.95 -40.24 23.84
N ARG A 77 20.70 -40.93 24.69
CA ARG A 77 21.90 -41.70 24.37
C ARG A 77 21.55 -42.86 23.41
N VAL A 78 21.09 -42.57 22.20
CA VAL A 78 20.69 -43.56 21.19
C VAL A 78 21.78 -43.61 20.13
N CYS A 79 22.38 -44.80 20.06
CA CYS A 79 23.46 -45.21 19.16
C CYS A 79 24.85 -44.71 19.55
N SER A 80 25.28 -45.02 20.78
CA SER A 80 26.69 -45.38 20.99
C SER A 80 26.99 -46.62 20.12
N ASN A 81 28.04 -46.52 19.31
CA ASN A 81 28.83 -47.63 18.75
C ASN A 81 28.28 -48.46 17.58
N GLN A 82 27.61 -47.85 16.60
CA GLN A 82 27.50 -48.46 15.25
C GLN A 82 28.03 -47.53 14.15
N PRO A 83 28.98 -47.97 13.30
CA PRO A 83 29.45 -47.18 12.17
C PRO A 83 28.28 -46.96 11.20
N GLY A 84 27.80 -45.72 11.11
CA GLY A 84 26.70 -45.33 10.21
C GLY A 84 25.45 -44.76 10.88
N GLY A 85 25.30 -44.86 12.21
CA GLY A 85 24.15 -44.31 12.94
C GLY A 85 23.99 -42.79 12.80
N GLU A 86 25.10 -42.06 12.73
CA GLU A 86 25.12 -40.60 12.48
C GLU A 86 24.58 -40.24 11.10
N LYS A 87 24.86 -41.06 10.08
CA LYS A 87 24.41 -40.85 8.70
C LYS A 87 22.90 -41.08 8.58
N ALA A 88 22.38 -42.12 9.24
CA ALA A 88 20.94 -42.39 9.28
C ALA A 88 20.17 -41.27 9.99
N CYS A 89 20.70 -40.76 11.11
CA CYS A 89 20.10 -39.64 11.82
C CYS A 89 20.12 -38.35 11.00
N PHE A 90 21.23 -38.07 10.30
CA PHE A 90 21.34 -36.93 9.39
C PHE A 90 20.35 -37.03 8.21
N PHE A 91 20.15 -38.23 7.65
CA PHE A 91 19.18 -38.48 6.58
C PHE A 91 17.73 -38.24 7.02
N TYR A 92 17.35 -38.72 8.21
CA TYR A 92 16.01 -38.48 8.77
C TYR A 92 15.75 -37.00 9.05
N ILE A 93 16.74 -36.27 9.56
CA ILE A 93 16.63 -34.82 9.82
C ILE A 93 16.45 -34.04 8.51
N ASN A 94 17.21 -34.37 7.47
CA ASN A 94 17.08 -33.70 6.17
C ASN A 94 15.73 -34.03 5.50
N SER A 95 15.33 -35.31 5.49
CA SER A 95 14.03 -35.73 4.93
C SER A 95 12.85 -35.08 5.66
N ALA A 96 12.90 -34.98 6.99
CA ALA A 96 11.89 -34.26 7.76
C ALA A 96 11.88 -32.75 7.46
N GLY A 97 13.06 -32.15 7.25
CA GLY A 97 13.20 -30.74 6.86
C GLY A 97 12.57 -30.42 5.50
N GLU A 98 12.75 -31.30 4.52
CA GLU A 98 12.14 -31.18 3.19
C GLU A 98 10.61 -31.30 3.26
N LEU A 99 10.10 -32.25 4.05
CA LEU A 99 8.67 -32.50 4.20
C LEU A 99 7.98 -31.32 4.90
N VAL A 100 8.60 -30.75 5.94
CA VAL A 100 8.13 -29.54 6.61
C VAL A 100 8.14 -28.34 5.66
N ASN A 101 9.20 -28.15 4.86
CA ASN A 101 9.24 -27.08 3.86
C ASN A 101 8.15 -27.24 2.80
N SER A 102 7.91 -28.46 2.29
CA SER A 102 6.90 -28.73 1.27
C SER A 102 5.47 -28.44 1.75
N VAL A 103 5.08 -28.96 2.93
CA VAL A 103 3.75 -28.76 3.52
C VAL A 103 3.50 -27.29 3.82
N LEU A 104 4.53 -26.60 4.31
CA LEU A 104 4.44 -25.20 4.68
C LEU A 104 4.34 -24.27 3.46
N PHE A 105 5.10 -24.54 2.39
CA PHE A 105 5.04 -23.77 1.15
C PHE A 105 3.69 -23.95 0.44
N CYS A 106 3.14 -25.17 0.45
CA CYS A 106 1.80 -25.45 -0.08
C CYS A 106 0.70 -24.69 0.68
N ASN A 107 0.71 -24.72 2.02
CA ASN A 107 -0.27 -23.99 2.84
C ASN A 107 -0.19 -22.47 2.62
N PHE A 108 1.02 -21.93 2.39
CA PHE A 108 1.19 -20.51 2.12
C PHE A 108 0.70 -20.10 0.73
N GLY A 109 0.89 -20.94 -0.29
CA GLY A 109 0.34 -20.72 -1.63
C GLY A 109 -1.19 -20.59 -1.60
N TYR A 110 -1.85 -21.51 -0.90
CA TYR A 110 -3.30 -21.48 -0.70
C TYR A 110 -3.77 -20.25 0.09
N PHE A 111 -3.03 -19.87 1.15
CA PHE A 111 -3.31 -18.67 1.93
C PHE A 111 -3.28 -17.40 1.07
N MET A 112 -2.25 -17.22 0.24
CA MET A 112 -2.13 -16.03 -0.62
C MET A 112 -3.22 -15.95 -1.69
N ALA A 113 -3.62 -17.10 -2.26
CA ALA A 113 -4.74 -17.16 -3.20
C ALA A 113 -6.05 -16.72 -2.52
N THR A 114 -6.34 -17.26 -1.34
CA THR A 114 -7.53 -16.92 -0.55
C THR A 114 -7.54 -15.45 -0.14
N MET A 115 -6.38 -14.90 0.28
CA MET A 115 -6.23 -13.49 0.60
C MET A 115 -6.49 -12.59 -0.61
N LYS A 116 -5.96 -12.95 -1.78
CA LYS A 116 -6.19 -12.20 -3.03
C LYS A 116 -7.68 -12.15 -3.36
N ASP A 117 -8.36 -13.27 -3.29
CA ASP A 117 -9.80 -13.35 -3.58
C ASP A 117 -10.62 -12.53 -2.58
N ALA A 118 -10.29 -12.60 -1.29
CA ALA A 118 -10.93 -11.79 -0.27
C ALA A 118 -10.72 -10.28 -0.52
N LEU A 119 -9.50 -9.87 -0.86
CA LEU A 119 -9.19 -8.48 -1.18
C LEU A 119 -9.90 -7.99 -2.44
N VAL A 120 -9.91 -8.78 -3.51
CA VAL A 120 -10.63 -8.43 -4.74
C VAL A 120 -12.12 -8.27 -4.43
N ARG A 121 -12.70 -9.17 -3.64
CA ARG A 121 -14.11 -9.09 -3.24
C ARG A 121 -14.44 -7.86 -2.40
N ILE A 122 -13.53 -7.43 -1.53
CA ILE A 122 -13.72 -6.25 -0.66
C ILE A 122 -13.47 -4.95 -1.43
N LEU A 123 -12.44 -4.90 -2.26
CA LEU A 123 -11.99 -3.70 -2.96
C LEU A 123 -12.76 -3.45 -4.27
N THR A 124 -13.47 -4.44 -4.80
CA THR A 124 -14.32 -4.26 -5.98
C THR A 124 -15.72 -3.83 -5.54
N PRO A 125 -16.10 -2.55 -5.67
CA PRO A 125 -17.43 -2.10 -5.31
C PRO A 125 -18.47 -2.76 -6.24
N ARG A 126 -19.65 -3.08 -5.69
CA ARG A 126 -20.77 -3.65 -6.47
C ARG A 126 -21.39 -2.68 -7.48
N ARG A 127 -21.09 -1.39 -7.35
CA ARG A 127 -21.56 -0.32 -8.24
C ARG A 127 -20.33 0.45 -8.72
N SER A 128 -20.15 0.48 -10.03
CA SER A 128 -19.21 1.41 -10.67
C SER A 128 -19.81 2.81 -10.67
N VAL A 129 -19.01 3.81 -10.29
CA VAL A 129 -19.40 5.22 -10.38
C VAL A 129 -18.76 5.79 -11.62
N ASP A 130 -19.56 5.99 -12.67
CA ASP A 130 -19.12 6.67 -13.89
C ASP A 130 -19.56 8.14 -13.83
N ILE A 131 -18.61 9.00 -13.47
CA ILE A 131 -18.86 10.43 -13.28
C ILE A 131 -19.20 11.09 -14.61
N LEU A 132 -18.50 10.76 -15.70
CA LEU A 132 -18.69 11.38 -17.01
C LEU A 132 -20.09 11.09 -17.53
N ARG A 133 -20.52 9.82 -17.47
CA ARG A 133 -21.88 9.45 -17.87
C ARG A 133 -22.94 10.18 -17.03
N ASN A 134 -22.76 10.25 -15.72
CA ASN A 134 -23.73 10.92 -14.84
C ASN A 134 -23.82 12.44 -15.10
N VAL A 135 -22.70 13.08 -15.41
CA VAL A 135 -22.67 14.49 -15.83
C VAL A 135 -23.47 14.69 -17.12
N HIS A 136 -23.27 13.83 -18.12
CA HIS A 136 -24.01 13.90 -19.40
C HIS A 136 -25.52 13.75 -19.19
N VAL A 137 -25.96 12.75 -18.41
CA VAL A 137 -27.38 12.54 -18.10
C VAL A 137 -27.99 13.74 -17.39
N SER A 138 -27.24 14.37 -16.47
CA SER A 138 -27.72 15.58 -15.77
C SER A 138 -27.82 16.78 -16.70
N LYS A 139 -26.88 16.92 -17.64
CA LYS A 139 -26.87 17.96 -18.68
C LYS A 139 -28.08 17.83 -19.62
N GLU A 140 -28.44 16.62 -20.03
CA GLU A 140 -29.66 16.34 -20.83
C GLU A 140 -30.94 16.78 -20.09
N GLN A 141 -30.97 16.60 -18.77
CA GLN A 141 -32.06 17.06 -17.92
C GLN A 141 -32.01 18.57 -17.59
N ARG A 142 -31.08 19.31 -18.20
CA ARG A 142 -30.82 20.74 -17.94
C ARG A 142 -30.58 21.05 -16.45
N LYS A 143 -29.92 20.14 -15.74
CA LYS A 143 -29.57 20.29 -14.32
C LYS A 143 -28.05 20.18 -14.11
N PRO A 144 -27.46 20.95 -13.18
CA PRO A 144 -26.06 20.78 -12.84
C PRO A 144 -25.84 19.45 -12.13
N TYR A 145 -24.72 18.80 -12.43
CA TYR A 145 -24.26 17.63 -11.66
C TYR A 145 -23.45 18.11 -10.46
N VAL A 146 -23.89 17.76 -9.24
CA VAL A 146 -23.30 18.27 -7.99
C VAL A 146 -22.48 17.18 -7.31
N VAL A 147 -21.21 17.47 -7.05
CA VAL A 147 -20.29 16.60 -6.29
C VAL A 147 -19.90 17.29 -4.99
N VAL A 148 -20.08 16.59 -3.87
CA VAL A 148 -19.75 17.11 -2.54
C VAL A 148 -18.56 16.35 -1.95
N PHE A 149 -17.50 17.07 -1.61
CA PHE A 149 -16.31 16.51 -0.98
C PHE A 149 -16.44 16.59 0.55
N VAL A 150 -16.76 15.47 1.17
CA VAL A 150 -16.90 15.33 2.63
C VAL A 150 -15.74 14.55 3.24
N GLY A 151 -15.46 14.77 4.52
CA GLY A 151 -14.45 14.01 5.27
C GLY A 151 -13.80 14.81 6.39
N VAL A 152 -12.92 14.16 7.15
CA VAL A 152 -12.25 14.78 8.31
C VAL A 152 -11.20 15.83 7.89
N ASN A 153 -10.71 16.62 8.85
CA ASN A 153 -9.76 17.70 8.57
C ASN A 153 -8.41 17.16 8.05
N ARG A 154 -7.78 17.92 7.14
CA ARG A 154 -6.43 17.66 6.57
C ARG A 154 -6.26 16.37 5.73
N VAL A 155 -7.34 15.74 5.27
CA VAL A 155 -7.25 14.59 4.33
C VAL A 155 -7.06 14.99 2.85
N GLY A 156 -6.93 16.29 2.57
CA GLY A 156 -6.69 16.80 1.21
C GLY A 156 -7.95 17.06 0.37
N LYS A 157 -9.11 17.32 0.98
CA LYS A 157 -10.38 17.58 0.28
C LYS A 157 -10.27 18.68 -0.79
N SER A 158 -9.80 19.87 -0.42
CA SER A 158 -9.66 21.02 -1.34
C SER A 158 -8.71 20.74 -2.51
N ILE A 159 -7.62 20.00 -2.26
CA ILE A 159 -6.63 19.64 -3.28
C ILE A 159 -7.23 18.61 -4.25
N ASN A 160 -7.91 17.58 -3.73
CA ASN A 160 -8.55 16.58 -4.58
C ASN A 160 -9.72 17.17 -5.38
N LEU A 161 -10.47 18.11 -4.79
CA LEU A 161 -11.50 18.87 -5.52
C LEU A 161 -10.89 19.60 -6.72
N ALA A 162 -9.77 20.32 -6.53
CA ALA A 162 -9.09 21.01 -7.64
C ALA A 162 -8.60 20.04 -8.72
N LYS A 163 -8.08 18.87 -8.34
CA LYS A 163 -7.66 17.82 -9.30
C LYS A 163 -8.83 17.26 -10.09
N VAL A 164 -9.95 16.98 -9.42
CA VAL A 164 -11.17 16.49 -10.10
C VAL A 164 -11.73 17.56 -11.02
N ALA A 165 -11.72 18.83 -10.62
CA ALA A 165 -12.13 19.94 -11.49
C ALA A 165 -11.25 20.05 -12.73
N TYR A 166 -9.93 19.94 -12.59
CA TYR A 166 -9.00 19.91 -13.72
C TYR A 166 -9.28 18.73 -14.67
N TRP A 167 -9.45 17.52 -14.12
CA TRP A 167 -9.77 16.33 -14.92
C TRP A 167 -11.11 16.49 -15.65
N LEU A 168 -12.14 17.07 -15.03
CA LEU A 168 -13.42 17.38 -15.70
C LEU A 168 -13.25 18.40 -16.82
N GLN A 169 -12.44 19.45 -16.64
CA GLN A 169 -12.12 20.41 -17.69
C GLN A 169 -11.40 19.76 -18.89
N GLN A 170 -10.51 18.79 -18.64
CA GLN A 170 -9.84 18.02 -19.71
C GLN A 170 -10.82 17.19 -20.55
N HIS A 171 -12.03 16.93 -20.04
CA HIS A 171 -13.12 16.25 -20.72
C HIS A 171 -14.21 17.22 -21.21
N ASP A 172 -13.86 18.49 -21.45
CA ASP A 172 -14.74 19.55 -21.97
C ASP A 172 -16.01 19.82 -21.12
N ILE A 173 -15.95 19.53 -19.82
CA ILE A 173 -17.03 19.81 -18.87
C ILE A 173 -16.78 21.17 -18.21
N ASN A 174 -17.78 22.05 -18.28
CA ASN A 174 -17.74 23.31 -17.55
C ASN A 174 -17.97 23.06 -16.05
N VAL A 175 -17.06 23.54 -15.22
CA VAL A 175 -17.04 23.32 -13.77
C VAL A 175 -17.30 24.64 -13.04
N MET A 176 -17.94 24.57 -11.88
CA MET A 176 -18.05 25.69 -10.94
C MET A 176 -17.63 25.19 -9.55
N MET A 177 -16.80 25.95 -8.84
CA MET A 177 -16.36 25.59 -7.50
C MET A 177 -17.08 26.44 -6.45
N ALA A 178 -17.78 25.80 -5.51
CA ALA A 178 -18.47 26.50 -4.42
C ALA A 178 -17.69 26.38 -3.10
N ALA A 179 -17.33 27.52 -2.50
CA ALA A 179 -16.64 27.57 -1.21
C ALA A 179 -17.59 27.31 -0.04
N CYS A 180 -17.66 26.07 0.43
CA CYS A 180 -18.51 25.68 1.56
C CYS A 180 -17.76 25.43 2.89
N ASP A 181 -16.41 25.48 2.89
CA ASP A 181 -15.59 25.36 4.10
C ASP A 181 -15.41 26.75 4.75
N THR A 182 -16.38 27.15 5.57
CA THR A 182 -16.42 28.47 6.23
C THR A 182 -15.82 28.49 7.63
N PHE A 183 -15.50 27.31 8.20
CA PHE A 183 -14.97 27.19 9.56
C PHE A 183 -13.45 27.35 9.62
N ARG A 184 -12.73 26.79 8.64
CA ARG A 184 -11.27 26.81 8.63
C ARG A 184 -10.77 28.12 8.01
N SER A 185 -10.01 28.90 8.78
CA SER A 185 -9.36 30.13 8.29
C SER A 185 -8.53 29.85 7.04
N GLY A 186 -8.68 30.70 6.03
CA GLY A 186 -7.97 30.59 4.75
C GLY A 186 -8.48 29.48 3.80
N ALA A 187 -9.54 28.74 4.15
CA ALA A 187 -10.09 27.71 3.26
C ALA A 187 -10.71 28.30 1.99
N VAL A 188 -11.41 29.44 2.11
CA VAL A 188 -11.97 30.18 0.96
C VAL A 188 -10.86 30.69 0.05
N GLU A 189 -9.80 31.30 0.61
CA GLU A 189 -8.65 31.79 -0.16
C GLU A 189 -7.88 30.65 -0.85
N GLN A 190 -7.74 29.51 -0.19
CA GLN A 190 -7.16 28.30 -0.78
C GLN A 190 -7.97 27.84 -2.01
N LEU A 191 -9.30 27.78 -1.89
CA LEU A 191 -10.16 27.39 -3.02
C LEU A 191 -10.11 28.44 -4.14
N HIS A 192 -10.10 29.73 -3.77
CA HIS A 192 -10.00 30.83 -4.73
C HIS A 192 -8.69 30.76 -5.53
N THR A 193 -7.57 30.46 -4.88
CA THR A 193 -6.28 30.25 -5.55
C THR A 193 -6.34 29.10 -6.54
N HIS A 194 -6.97 27.97 -6.17
CA HIS A 194 -7.16 26.85 -7.09
C HIS A 194 -8.06 27.20 -8.28
N ALA A 195 -9.19 27.88 -8.05
CA ALA A 195 -10.09 28.32 -9.10
C ALA A 195 -9.40 29.26 -10.09
N ARG A 196 -8.57 30.20 -9.59
CA ARG A 196 -7.78 31.11 -10.41
C ARG A 196 -6.76 30.37 -11.29
N MET A 197 -6.03 29.41 -10.72
CA MET A 197 -5.04 28.61 -11.45
C MET A 197 -5.69 27.76 -12.55
N LEU A 198 -6.91 27.28 -12.32
CA LEU A 198 -7.68 26.46 -13.26
C LEU A 198 -8.56 27.28 -14.21
N GLN A 199 -8.62 28.60 -14.02
CA GLN A 199 -9.52 29.50 -14.76
C GLN A 199 -11.00 29.06 -14.70
N VAL A 200 -11.42 28.56 -13.53
CA VAL A 200 -12.78 28.10 -13.26
C VAL A 200 -13.55 29.21 -12.54
N CYS A 201 -14.84 29.37 -12.85
CA CYS A 201 -15.71 30.29 -12.10
C CYS A 201 -15.84 29.85 -10.63
N ASN A 202 -15.67 30.79 -9.71
CA ASN A 202 -15.87 30.67 -8.26
C ASN A 202 -17.03 31.59 -7.85
#